data_AF-A0A7M5X1F7-F1
#
_entry.id   AF-A0A7M5X1F7-F1
#
_cell.length_a   1.000
_cell.length_b   1.000
_cell.length_c   1.000
_cell.angle_alpha   90.00
_cell.angle_beta   90.00
_cell.angle_gamma   90.00
#
_symmetry.space_group_name_H-M   'P 1'
#
loop_
_entity.id
_entity.type
_entity.pdbx_description
1 polymer ?
#
loop_
_entity_poly.entity_id
_entity_poly.type
_entity_poly.pdbx_seq_one_letter_code
_entity_poly.pdbx_strand_id
1 'polypeptide(L)'
;MRTLVIFCCLVAAMSSLETQKQKRGLDPEKLPISQIFLNSIRSKTSGSNEESLKRSRRGYRAYFYNYLDEIAMSICAALPSEGPGLIYAVRRTCGEKPTCKDICTDHALRKQGPHEVQGLNWACSESLHVYKRQPSLADNYEEYTDSHKLGLAIYRHYSCTIGGCGPNYCCCRAS
;
A
#
# COMPACT_ATOMS: atom_id res chain seq x y z
N MET A 1 53.55 -2.21 -42.97
CA MET A 1 52.15 -2.02 -43.40
C MET A 1 51.24 -3.04 -42.72
N ARG A 2 50.86 -2.83 -41.44
CA ARG A 2 49.96 -3.73 -40.68
C ARG A 2 49.14 -2.98 -39.63
N THR A 3 48.69 -1.78 -39.95
CA THR A 3 47.95 -0.92 -39.00
C THR A 3 46.66 -0.32 -39.59
N LEU A 4 46.21 -0.79 -40.77
CA LEU A 4 45.03 -0.24 -41.45
C LEU A 4 43.82 -1.20 -41.53
N VAL A 5 43.93 -2.44 -41.00
CA VAL A 5 42.86 -3.46 -41.16
C VAL A 5 41.93 -3.53 -39.94
N ILE A 6 42.34 -3.02 -38.78
CA ILE A 6 41.55 -3.16 -37.54
C ILE A 6 40.42 -2.11 -37.44
N PHE A 7 40.52 -0.97 -38.13
CA PHE A 7 39.51 0.09 -38.05
C PHE A 7 38.23 -0.18 -38.86
N CYS A 8 38.27 -1.04 -39.90
CA CYS A 8 37.07 -1.36 -40.68
C CYS A 8 36.13 -2.37 -39.98
N CYS A 9 36.63 -3.24 -39.10
CA CYS A 9 35.78 -4.25 -38.44
C CYS A 9 34.95 -3.68 -37.28
N LEU A 10 35.36 -2.55 -36.68
CA LEU A 10 34.62 -1.93 -35.57
C LEU A 10 33.43 -1.07 -36.02
N VAL A 11 33.44 -0.53 -37.24
CA VAL A 11 32.33 0.30 -37.76
C VAL A 11 31.18 -0.55 -38.31
N ALA A 12 31.44 -1.79 -38.76
CA ALA A 12 30.43 -2.70 -39.29
C ALA A 12 29.62 -3.47 -38.21
N ALA A 13 30.09 -3.48 -36.95
CA ALA A 13 29.40 -4.20 -35.86
C ALA A 13 28.42 -3.31 -35.06
N MET A 14 28.50 -1.99 -35.17
CA MET A 14 27.57 -1.06 -34.51
C MET A 14 26.35 -0.67 -35.36
N SER A 15 26.28 -1.10 -36.62
CA SER A 15 25.17 -0.79 -37.53
C SER A 15 24.11 -1.89 -37.64
N SER A 16 24.21 -2.97 -36.83
CA SER A 16 23.32 -4.14 -36.92
C SER A 16 22.54 -4.47 -35.62
N LEU A 17 22.56 -3.58 -34.62
CA LEU A 17 21.85 -3.76 -33.35
C LEU A 17 20.71 -2.76 -33.11
N GLU A 18 20.47 -1.85 -34.06
CA GLU A 18 19.44 -0.80 -33.95
C GLU A 18 18.15 -1.09 -34.73
N THR A 19 17.99 -2.29 -35.29
CA THR A 19 16.83 -2.66 -36.14
C THR A 19 16.08 -3.90 -35.66
N GLN A 20 15.86 -4.06 -34.35
CA GLN A 20 14.94 -5.06 -33.79
C GLN A 20 14.02 -4.51 -32.67
N LYS A 21 13.71 -3.20 -32.70
CA LYS A 21 12.68 -2.60 -31.83
C LYS A 21 11.48 -2.11 -32.64
N GLN A 22 10.93 -2.96 -33.50
CA GLN A 22 9.69 -2.67 -34.20
C GLN A 22 8.92 -3.95 -34.53
N LYS A 23 8.00 -4.31 -33.63
CA LYS A 23 6.72 -5.03 -33.89
C LYS A 23 6.04 -5.38 -32.57
N ARG A 24 5.29 -4.40 -32.05
CA ARG A 24 4.04 -4.57 -31.27
C ARG A 24 3.43 -3.19 -31.02
N GLY A 25 3.13 -2.49 -32.12
CA GLY A 25 2.19 -1.36 -32.09
C GLY A 25 0.78 -1.93 -32.21
N LEU A 26 -0.11 -1.56 -31.28
CA LEU A 26 -1.55 -1.74 -31.48
C LEU A 26 -2.00 -0.75 -32.55
N ASP A 27 -2.65 -1.27 -33.58
CA ASP A 27 -3.16 -0.54 -34.73
C ASP A 27 -4.39 0.31 -34.33
N PRO A 28 -4.33 1.66 -34.41
CA PRO A 28 -5.42 2.52 -33.93
C PRO A 28 -6.69 2.48 -34.80
N GLU A 29 -6.66 1.85 -35.97
CA GLU A 29 -7.82 1.70 -36.87
C GLU A 29 -8.77 0.54 -36.50
N LYS A 30 -8.54 -0.16 -35.38
CA LYS A 30 -9.42 -1.25 -34.89
C LYS A 30 -10.12 -0.95 -33.56
N LEU A 31 -10.28 0.33 -33.21
CA LEU A 31 -11.00 0.73 -31.99
C LEU A 31 -12.49 1.00 -32.27
N PRO A 32 -13.42 0.50 -31.43
CA PRO A 32 -14.85 0.64 -31.64
C PRO A 32 -15.34 2.11 -31.58
N ILE A 33 -16.32 2.43 -32.42
CA ILE A 33 -16.88 3.75 -32.76
C ILE A 33 -17.44 4.57 -31.56
N SER A 34 -17.49 4.00 -30.35
CA SER A 34 -17.95 4.69 -29.15
C SER A 34 -17.00 5.77 -28.61
N GLN A 35 -15.77 5.89 -29.16
CA GLN A 35 -14.76 6.87 -28.73
C GLN A 35 -14.75 8.16 -29.57
N ILE A 36 -15.52 8.26 -30.65
CA ILE A 36 -15.46 9.39 -31.60
C ILE A 36 -16.27 10.61 -31.11
N PHE A 37 -17.22 10.44 -30.18
CA PHE A 37 -18.14 11.51 -29.77
C PHE A 37 -17.71 12.39 -28.58
N LEU A 38 -16.53 12.19 -27.99
CA LEU A 38 -16.07 13.01 -26.85
C LEU A 38 -15.23 14.24 -27.24
N ASN A 39 -14.82 14.36 -28.51
CA ASN A 39 -13.98 15.48 -28.95
C ASN A 39 -14.76 16.76 -29.33
N SER A 40 -16.09 16.76 -29.21
CA SER A 40 -16.95 17.89 -29.58
C SER A 40 -17.34 18.81 -28.40
N ILE A 41 -17.15 18.39 -27.14
CA ILE A 41 -17.44 19.22 -25.95
C ILE A 41 -16.13 19.85 -25.43
N ARG A 42 -15.46 20.62 -26.28
CA ARG A 42 -14.37 21.50 -25.86
C ARG A 42 -14.52 22.86 -26.51
N SER A 43 -15.52 23.60 -26.08
CA SER A 43 -15.57 25.05 -26.26
C SER A 43 -16.55 25.68 -25.26
N LYS A 44 -16.03 26.62 -24.46
CA LYS A 44 -16.73 27.58 -23.59
C LYS A 44 -17.32 27.08 -22.26
N THR A 45 -16.47 27.03 -21.23
CA THR A 45 -16.71 27.79 -19.99
C THR A 45 -15.40 28.04 -19.26
N SER A 46 -15.12 29.31 -19.01
CA SER A 46 -13.95 29.86 -18.32
C SER A 46 -14.07 29.71 -16.80
N GLY A 47 -13.02 29.17 -16.16
CA GLY A 47 -12.42 29.81 -14.97
C GLY A 47 -12.82 29.37 -13.55
N SER A 48 -13.87 28.58 -13.31
CA SER A 48 -14.27 28.25 -11.91
C SER A 48 -14.79 26.83 -11.63
N ASN A 49 -14.82 25.94 -12.64
CA ASN A 49 -15.37 24.58 -12.49
C ASN A 49 -14.32 23.45 -12.47
N GLU A 50 -13.06 23.72 -12.85
CA GLU A 50 -12.03 22.68 -12.97
C GLU A 50 -11.45 22.28 -11.60
N GLU A 51 -11.34 23.24 -10.69
CA GLU A 51 -10.89 23.01 -9.31
C GLU A 51 -11.96 22.31 -8.46
N SER A 52 -13.23 22.66 -8.68
CA SER A 52 -14.37 22.03 -8.01
C SER A 52 -14.60 20.59 -8.50
N LEU A 53 -14.36 20.28 -9.79
CA LEU A 53 -14.35 18.91 -10.31
C LEU A 53 -13.11 18.10 -9.89
N LYS A 54 -11.94 18.72 -9.75
CA LYS A 54 -10.75 18.08 -9.13
C LYS A 54 -10.96 17.77 -7.65
N ARG A 55 -11.61 18.67 -6.90
CA ARG A 55 -11.87 18.54 -5.45
C ARG A 55 -13.11 17.70 -5.13
N SER A 56 -14.11 17.65 -6.01
CA SER A 56 -15.28 16.76 -5.89
C SER A 56 -14.94 15.29 -6.18
N ARG A 57 -13.78 15.02 -6.82
CA ARG A 57 -13.10 13.72 -6.84
C ARG A 57 -12.32 13.39 -5.55
N ARG A 58 -12.48 14.15 -4.47
CA ARG A 58 -12.17 13.69 -3.08
C ARG A 58 -13.00 12.48 -2.64
N GLY A 59 -13.72 11.85 -3.55
CA GLY A 59 -13.80 10.40 -3.64
C GLY A 59 -12.48 9.75 -4.08
N TYR A 60 -11.37 9.98 -3.37
CA TYR A 60 -10.22 9.06 -3.37
C TYR A 60 -10.56 7.85 -2.47
N ARG A 61 -11.71 7.22 -2.75
CA ARG A 61 -12.17 5.97 -2.12
C ARG A 61 -11.27 4.77 -2.48
N ALA A 62 -10.20 4.99 -3.23
CA ALA A 62 -9.52 3.95 -4.00
C ALA A 62 -8.23 3.39 -3.39
N TYR A 63 -7.72 3.87 -2.25
CA TYR A 63 -6.50 3.30 -1.63
C TYR A 63 -6.65 2.76 -0.21
N PHE A 64 -7.76 3.01 0.47
CA PHE A 64 -7.90 2.58 1.86
C PHE A 64 -9.26 1.94 2.12
N TYR A 65 -9.53 0.80 1.50
CA TYR A 65 -10.69 0.00 1.91
C TYR A 65 -10.55 -0.48 3.37
N ASN A 66 -9.34 -0.48 3.93
CA ASN A 66 -9.07 -0.83 5.33
C ASN A 66 -7.98 0.04 6.00
N TYR A 67 -8.09 1.38 5.99
CA TYR A 67 -7.05 2.26 6.61
C TYR A 67 -6.70 1.88 8.06
N LEU A 68 -7.65 1.32 8.81
CA LEU A 68 -7.43 0.85 10.18
C LEU A 68 -6.47 -0.34 10.25
N ASP A 69 -6.55 -1.25 9.28
CA ASP A 69 -5.62 -2.38 9.20
C ASP A 69 -4.25 -1.92 8.72
N GLU A 70 -4.23 -1.00 7.76
CA GLU A 70 -3.00 -0.48 7.19
C GLU A 70 -2.20 0.32 8.23
N ILE A 71 -2.88 1.13 9.05
CA ILE A 71 -2.21 1.83 10.15
C ILE A 71 -1.79 0.85 11.26
N ALA A 72 -2.61 -0.14 11.59
CA ALA A 72 -2.23 -1.18 12.56
C ALA A 72 -0.99 -1.95 12.09
N MET A 73 -0.96 -2.37 10.83
CA MET A 73 0.15 -3.08 10.22
C MET A 73 1.40 -2.19 10.17
N SER A 74 1.25 -0.91 9.84
CA SER A 74 2.35 0.05 9.84
C SER A 74 2.99 0.17 11.22
N ILE A 75 2.19 0.22 12.29
CA ILE A 75 2.72 0.22 13.67
C ILE A 75 3.36 -1.12 14.03
N CYS A 76 2.70 -2.25 13.74
CA CYS A 76 3.23 -3.57 14.07
C CYS A 76 4.58 -3.82 13.37
N ALA A 77 4.72 -3.42 12.10
CA ALA A 77 5.95 -3.56 11.33
C ALA A 77 7.09 -2.66 11.85
N ALA A 78 6.76 -1.54 12.48
CA ALA A 78 7.73 -0.61 13.06
C ALA A 78 8.20 -1.03 14.47
N LEU A 79 7.64 -2.11 15.05
CA LEU A 79 8.08 -2.59 16.36
C LEU A 79 9.50 -3.16 16.26
N PRO A 80 10.38 -2.85 17.24
CA PRO A 80 11.66 -3.52 17.34
C PRO A 80 11.46 -5.03 17.45
N SER A 81 12.20 -5.78 16.64
CA SER A 81 12.10 -7.24 16.64
C SER A 81 13.48 -7.89 16.61
N GLU A 82 13.64 -8.96 17.36
CA GLU A 82 14.84 -9.77 17.33
C GLU A 82 14.75 -10.77 16.15
N GLY A 83 15.73 -10.69 15.24
CA GLY A 83 15.88 -11.63 14.13
C GLY A 83 14.90 -11.46 12.95
N PRO A 84 14.96 -12.36 11.96
CA PRO A 84 13.98 -12.43 10.88
C PRO A 84 12.66 -13.02 11.38
N GLY A 85 11.55 -12.65 10.73
CA GLY A 85 10.23 -13.17 11.04
C GLY A 85 9.15 -12.41 10.28
N LEU A 86 7.94 -12.97 10.23
CA LEU A 86 6.79 -12.27 9.68
C LEU A 86 5.96 -11.64 10.78
N ILE A 87 5.45 -10.45 10.51
CA ILE A 87 4.61 -9.68 11.43
C ILE A 87 3.24 -9.53 10.79
N TYR A 88 2.21 -9.70 11.60
CA TYR A 88 0.82 -9.60 11.22
C TYR A 88 0.08 -8.67 12.19
N ALA A 89 -0.76 -7.79 11.65
CA ALA A 89 -1.78 -7.09 12.43
C ALA A 89 -3.08 -7.91 12.39
N VAL A 90 -3.46 -8.45 13.54
CA VAL A 90 -4.65 -9.31 13.68
C VAL A 90 -5.75 -8.51 14.37
N ARG A 91 -6.92 -8.41 13.74
CA ARG A 91 -8.09 -7.75 14.34
C ARG A 91 -8.54 -8.52 15.59
N ARG A 92 -8.96 -7.78 16.62
CA ARG A 92 -9.55 -8.30 17.86
C ARG A 92 -10.89 -7.60 18.12
N THR A 93 -11.93 -8.35 18.50
CA THR A 93 -13.23 -7.74 18.79
C THR A 93 -13.29 -7.26 20.23
N CYS A 94 -13.84 -6.06 20.43
CA CYS A 94 -14.11 -5.48 21.74
C CYS A 94 -14.97 -6.45 22.57
N GLY A 95 -14.54 -6.76 23.80
CA GLY A 95 -15.31 -7.61 24.72
C GLY A 95 -15.09 -9.11 24.53
N GLU A 96 -14.27 -9.53 23.57
CA GLU A 96 -13.80 -10.92 23.49
C GLU A 96 -12.98 -11.30 24.72
N LYS A 97 -13.13 -12.55 25.17
CA LYS A 97 -12.35 -13.11 26.28
C LYS A 97 -10.86 -13.30 25.92
N PRO A 98 -10.50 -13.85 24.74
CA PRO A 98 -9.09 -14.01 24.38
C PRO A 98 -8.32 -12.69 24.38
N THR A 99 -7.12 -12.72 24.96
CA THR A 99 -6.13 -11.65 24.89
C THR A 99 -5.32 -11.75 23.61
N CYS A 100 -4.53 -10.73 23.27
CA CYS A 100 -3.64 -10.81 22.13
C CYS A 100 -2.58 -11.91 22.26
N LYS A 101 -2.15 -12.23 23.50
CA LYS A 101 -1.29 -13.37 23.77
C LYS A 101 -1.97 -14.67 23.33
N ASP A 102 -3.21 -14.89 23.73
CA ASP A 102 -3.96 -16.09 23.38
C ASP A 102 -4.15 -16.19 21.86
N ILE A 103 -4.61 -15.09 21.25
CA ILE A 103 -4.87 -14.99 19.80
C ILE A 103 -3.61 -15.29 18.98
N CYS A 104 -2.48 -14.65 19.27
CA CYS A 104 -1.26 -14.88 18.50
C CYS A 104 -0.70 -16.30 18.69
N THR A 105 -1.04 -16.98 19.80
CA THR A 105 -0.64 -18.38 20.01
C THR A 105 -1.66 -19.41 19.50
N ASP A 106 -2.81 -18.96 19.00
CA ASP A 106 -3.88 -19.83 18.53
C ASP A 106 -3.46 -20.59 17.26
N HIS A 107 -3.56 -21.91 17.31
CA HIS A 107 -3.25 -22.78 16.19
C HIS A 107 -4.15 -22.55 14.96
N ALA A 108 -5.42 -22.17 15.15
CA ALA A 108 -6.35 -21.85 14.07
C ALA A 108 -5.92 -20.56 13.33
N LEU A 109 -5.35 -19.58 14.04
CA LEU A 109 -4.78 -18.39 13.41
C LEU A 109 -3.53 -18.75 12.58
N ARG A 110 -2.62 -19.53 13.16
CA ARG A 110 -1.35 -19.94 12.50
C ARG A 110 -1.59 -20.64 11.15
N LYS A 111 -2.62 -21.49 11.08
CA LYS A 111 -3.01 -22.22 9.87
C LYS A 111 -3.48 -21.32 8.71
N GLN A 112 -3.81 -20.05 8.97
CA GLN A 112 -4.18 -19.09 7.92
C GLN A 112 -2.94 -18.55 7.18
N GLY A 113 -1.76 -18.66 7.78
CA GLY A 113 -0.50 -18.25 7.16
C GLY A 113 0.03 -19.28 6.15
N PRO A 114 1.02 -18.88 5.32
CA PRO A 114 1.76 -19.77 4.43
C PRO A 114 2.33 -21.00 5.16
N HIS A 115 2.56 -22.10 4.44
CA HIS A 115 3.03 -23.36 5.05
C HIS A 115 4.35 -23.18 5.82
N GLU A 116 5.23 -22.32 5.32
CA GLU A 116 6.55 -22.01 5.85
C GLU A 116 6.49 -21.39 7.25
N VAL A 117 5.38 -20.74 7.62
CA VAL A 117 5.25 -20.02 8.90
C VAL A 117 4.45 -20.79 9.94
N GLN A 118 3.75 -21.85 9.52
CA GLN A 118 2.88 -22.62 10.40
C GLN A 118 3.67 -23.36 11.49
N GLY A 119 4.91 -23.75 11.20
CA GLY A 119 5.82 -24.43 12.14
C GLY A 119 6.69 -23.50 12.99
N LEU A 120 6.62 -22.18 12.78
CA LEU A 120 7.42 -21.20 13.53
C LEU A 120 6.85 -20.96 14.93
N ASN A 121 7.63 -20.29 15.78
CA ASN A 121 7.12 -19.82 17.06
C ASN A 121 6.29 -18.55 16.83
N TRP A 122 5.04 -18.58 17.28
CA TRP A 122 4.18 -17.41 17.22
C TRP A 122 4.01 -16.78 18.59
N ALA A 123 4.28 -15.48 18.64
CA ALA A 123 4.16 -14.68 19.86
C ALA A 123 3.47 -13.35 19.56
N CYS A 124 2.92 -12.74 20.60
CA CYS A 124 2.44 -11.37 20.55
C CYS A 124 3.57 -10.43 20.94
N SER A 125 3.77 -9.35 20.17
CA SER A 125 4.78 -8.31 20.44
C SER A 125 4.15 -7.04 21.02
N GLU A 126 2.89 -6.76 20.70
CA GLU A 126 2.17 -5.55 21.12
C GLU A 126 0.66 -5.73 20.95
N SER A 127 -0.13 -4.95 21.68
CA SER A 127 -1.55 -4.76 21.38
C SER A 127 -1.91 -3.29 21.22
N LEU A 128 -2.80 -3.02 20.28
CA LEU A 128 -3.12 -1.67 19.82
C LEU A 128 -4.61 -1.39 19.99
N HIS A 129 -4.93 -0.15 20.35
CA HIS A 129 -6.23 0.43 20.10
C HIS A 129 -6.12 1.44 18.96
N VAL A 130 -6.61 1.08 17.79
CA VAL A 130 -6.76 2.00 16.65
C VAL A 130 -8.11 2.69 16.76
N TYR A 131 -8.10 4.01 16.94
CA TYR A 131 -9.32 4.77 17.13
C TYR A 131 -10.06 4.96 15.80
N LYS A 132 -11.34 4.60 15.80
CA LYS A 132 -12.25 4.81 14.67
C LYS A 132 -12.79 6.24 14.69
N ARG A 133 -13.27 6.70 13.52
CA ARG A 133 -13.95 8.01 13.35
C ARG A 133 -13.07 9.20 13.75
N GLN A 134 -11.77 9.08 13.56
CA GLN A 134 -10.85 10.21 13.72
C GLN A 134 -10.98 11.17 12.52
N PRO A 135 -10.72 12.48 12.72
CA PRO A 135 -10.65 13.43 11.62
C PRO A 135 -9.58 13.00 10.60
N SER A 136 -9.94 12.97 9.32
CA SER A 136 -8.94 12.88 8.26
C SER A 136 -8.39 14.28 8.01
N LEU A 137 -7.06 14.42 8.05
CA LEU A 137 -6.41 15.62 7.55
C LEU A 137 -6.58 15.68 6.03
N ALA A 138 -6.58 16.89 5.50
CA ALA A 138 -6.58 17.14 4.06
C ALA A 138 -5.28 16.62 3.42
N ASP A 139 -5.37 16.27 2.15
CA ASP A 139 -4.19 16.00 1.33
C ASP A 139 -3.28 17.24 1.31
N ASN A 140 -1.98 17.00 1.50
CA ASN A 140 -0.95 18.03 1.60
C ASN A 140 0.15 17.89 0.53
N TYR A 141 -0.14 17.16 -0.56
CA TYR A 141 0.82 16.95 -1.65
C TYR A 141 1.31 18.25 -2.33
N GLU A 142 0.41 19.20 -2.61
CA GLU A 142 0.76 20.47 -3.27
C GLU A 142 0.98 21.63 -2.30
N GLU A 143 0.29 21.65 -1.15
CA GLU A 143 0.32 22.77 -0.20
C GLU A 143 0.28 22.28 1.25
N TYR A 144 0.96 23.01 2.15
CA TYR A 144 0.86 22.81 3.59
C TYR A 144 -0.53 23.22 4.09
N THR A 145 -1.41 22.24 4.26
CA THR A 145 -2.76 22.42 4.80
C THR A 145 -2.88 21.73 6.16
N ASP A 146 -3.89 22.13 6.95
CA ASP A 146 -4.20 21.52 8.25
C ASP A 146 -3.07 21.54 9.30
N SER A 147 -2.20 22.55 9.23
CA SER A 147 -1.20 22.82 10.27
C SER A 147 -1.81 22.86 11.68
N HIS A 148 -1.16 22.18 12.62
CA HIS A 148 -1.58 22.04 14.03
C HIS A 148 -2.92 21.32 14.26
N LYS A 149 -3.37 20.45 13.34
CA LYS A 149 -4.55 19.59 13.54
C LYS A 149 -4.17 18.15 13.85
N LEU A 150 -4.97 17.49 14.68
CA LEU A 150 -4.84 16.06 14.97
C LEU A 150 -5.44 15.22 13.83
N GLY A 151 -4.69 14.20 13.41
CA GLY A 151 -5.14 13.19 12.45
C GLY A 151 -5.55 11.89 13.14
N LEU A 152 -5.16 10.76 12.55
CA LEU A 152 -5.41 9.43 13.09
C LEU A 152 -4.72 9.24 14.45
N ALA A 153 -5.38 8.48 15.33
CA ALA A 153 -4.90 8.22 16.69
C ALA A 153 -4.81 6.71 16.96
N ILE A 154 -3.75 6.32 17.67
CA ILE A 154 -3.50 4.95 18.10
C ILE A 154 -3.00 4.99 19.54
N TYR A 155 -3.48 4.07 20.35
CA TYR A 155 -2.93 3.82 21.67
C TYR A 155 -2.19 2.47 21.69
N ARG A 156 -0.94 2.49 22.13
CA ARG A 156 -0.13 1.29 22.35
C ARG A 156 -0.25 0.86 23.80
N HIS A 157 -0.64 -0.39 24.01
CA HIS A 157 -0.84 -0.92 25.36
C HIS A 157 0.44 -1.42 26.02
N TYR A 158 1.51 -1.65 25.26
CA TYR A 158 2.77 -2.25 25.72
C TYR A 158 2.54 -3.57 26.47
N SER A 159 1.52 -4.31 26.06
CA SER A 159 1.10 -5.55 26.71
C SER A 159 0.29 -6.41 25.75
N CYS A 160 0.38 -7.71 25.93
CA CYS A 160 -0.38 -8.70 25.18
C CYS A 160 -1.48 -9.38 26.01
N THR A 161 -1.58 -9.05 27.30
CA THR A 161 -2.50 -9.70 28.25
C THR A 161 -3.71 -8.84 28.61
N ILE A 162 -3.81 -7.62 28.05
CA ILE A 162 -4.96 -6.75 28.28
C ILE A 162 -6.18 -7.32 27.54
N GLY A 163 -7.25 -7.55 28.31
CA GLY A 163 -8.53 -8.05 27.81
C GLY A 163 -9.60 -6.97 27.67
N GLY A 164 -10.86 -7.41 27.58
CA GLY A 164 -12.01 -6.53 27.49
C GLY A 164 -12.05 -5.70 26.21
N CYS A 165 -12.46 -4.44 26.33
CA CYS A 165 -12.64 -3.51 25.21
C CYS A 165 -11.42 -2.60 24.94
N GLY A 166 -10.27 -2.91 25.54
CA GLY A 166 -9.02 -2.17 25.32
C GLY A 166 -8.47 -2.38 23.91
N PRO A 167 -7.62 -3.39 23.65
CA PRO A 167 -7.04 -3.56 22.32
C PRO A 167 -8.05 -4.07 21.28
N ASN A 168 -8.01 -3.51 20.07
CA ASN A 168 -8.76 -3.96 18.90
C ASN A 168 -7.88 -4.48 17.75
N TYR A 169 -6.55 -4.44 17.92
CA TYR A 169 -5.57 -5.14 17.07
C TYR A 169 -4.46 -5.77 17.92
N CYS A 170 -3.93 -6.88 17.44
CA CYS A 170 -2.80 -7.60 18.01
C CYS A 170 -1.65 -7.61 17.00
N CYS A 171 -0.44 -7.28 17.43
CA CYS A 171 0.76 -7.45 16.62
C CYS A 171 1.34 -8.84 16.88
N CYS A 172 1.05 -9.78 15.99
CA CYS A 172 1.52 -11.15 16.07
C CYS A 172 2.76 -11.34 15.21
N ARG A 173 3.76 -12.02 15.75
CA ARG A 173 5.01 -12.34 15.05
C ARG A 173 5.20 -13.84 14.96
N ALA A 174 5.60 -14.30 13.78
CA ALA A 174 6.03 -15.66 13.50
C ALA A 174 7.54 -15.67 13.22
N SER A 175 8.32 -16.32 14.08
CA SER A 175 9.80 -16.38 14.00
C SER A 175 10.36 -17.66 14.59
#